data_AF-A0A528N2F7-F1
#
_entry.id   AF-A0A528N2F7-F1
#
_cell.length_a   1.000
_cell.length_b   1.000
_cell.length_c   1.000
_cell.angle_alpha   90.00
_cell.angle_beta   90.00
_cell.angle_gamma   90.00
#
_symmetry.space_group_name_H-M   'P 1'
#
loop_
_entity.id
_entity.type
_entity.pdbx_description
1 polymer ?
#
loop_
_entity_poly.entity_id
_entity_poly.type
_entity_poly.pdbx_seq_one_letter_code
_entity_poly.pdbx_strand_id
1 'polypeptide(L)'
;LAMAERIALFDPASKRLAQTFWPGPLTLVLPQRPGNGIHPLVTAGLDTIALRMPKGFGGQLIARLGRPLAAPSANSSGRIS
;
A
#
# COMPACT_ATOMS: atom_id res chain seq x y z
N LEU A 1 0.04 -7.52 7.24
CA LEU A 1 -1.33 -6.96 7.42
C LEU A 1 -1.36 -5.80 8.43
N ALA A 2 -0.90 -5.97 9.67
CA ALA A 2 -1.01 -4.95 10.72
C ALA A 2 -0.63 -3.50 10.33
N MET A 3 0.45 -3.29 9.57
CA MET A 3 0.81 -1.95 9.06
C MET A 3 -0.25 -1.38 8.10
N ALA A 4 -0.74 -2.19 7.15
CA ALA A 4 -1.76 -1.78 6.19
C ALA A 4 -3.11 -1.48 6.86
N GLU A 5 -3.49 -2.29 7.86
CA GLU A 5 -4.74 -2.10 8.63
C GLU A 5 -4.71 -0.82 9.49
N ARG A 6 -3.55 -0.23 9.78
CA ARG A 6 -3.46 1.11 10.40
C ARG A 6 -3.70 2.25 9.40
N ILE A 7 -3.58 1.97 8.10
CA ILE A 7 -3.62 2.97 7.03
C ILE A 7 -4.98 3.02 6.35
N ALA A 8 -5.60 1.86 6.13
CA ALA A 8 -6.86 1.73 5.39
C ALA A 8 -7.87 0.84 6.11
N LEU A 9 -9.14 0.98 5.73
CA LEU A 9 -10.23 0.13 6.16
C LEU A 9 -10.31 -1.10 5.25
N PHE A 10 -10.37 -2.29 5.85
CA PHE A 10 -10.51 -3.57 5.15
C PHE A 10 -11.87 -4.19 5.49
N ASP A 11 -12.70 -4.35 4.48
CA ASP A 11 -13.91 -5.17 4.55
C ASP A 11 -13.56 -6.69 4.49
N PRO A 12 -14.52 -7.60 4.70
CA PRO A 12 -14.25 -9.04 4.67
C PRO A 12 -13.66 -9.55 3.34
N ALA A 13 -14.08 -9.02 2.20
CA ALA A 13 -13.61 -9.45 0.89
C ALA A 13 -12.18 -8.95 0.64
N SER A 14 -11.91 -7.65 0.85
CA SER A 14 -10.56 -7.10 0.71
C SER A 14 -9.56 -7.74 1.68
N LYS A 15 -9.99 -8.06 2.92
CA LYS A 15 -9.17 -8.80 3.88
C LYS A 15 -8.86 -10.21 3.40
N ARG A 16 -9.84 -10.93 2.86
CA ARG A 16 -9.65 -12.29 2.31
C ARG A 16 -8.69 -12.28 1.12
N LEU A 17 -8.83 -11.30 0.22
CA LEU A 17 -7.90 -11.10 -0.90
C LEU A 17 -6.48 -10.82 -0.41
N ALA A 18 -6.31 -9.91 0.55
CA ALA A 18 -5.01 -9.62 1.14
C ALA A 18 -4.39 -10.86 1.79
N GLN A 19 -5.14 -11.62 2.58
CA GLN A 19 -4.64 -12.86 3.21
C GLN A 19 -4.23 -13.93 2.20
N THR A 20 -4.88 -13.97 1.04
CA THR A 20 -4.62 -14.99 0.01
C THR A 20 -3.43 -14.61 -0.88
N PHE A 21 -3.35 -13.34 -1.27
CA PHE A 21 -2.43 -12.89 -2.32
C PHE A 21 -1.27 -12.02 -1.83
N TRP A 22 -1.25 -11.64 -0.55
CA TRP A 22 -0.11 -10.96 0.07
C TRP A 22 0.73 -11.91 0.92
N PRO A 23 2.07 -11.84 0.83
CA PRO A 23 2.88 -10.95 0.00
C PRO A 23 2.84 -11.34 -1.50
N GLY A 24 2.68 -10.36 -2.39
CA GLY A 24 2.51 -10.65 -3.83
C GLY A 24 2.26 -9.44 -4.73
N PRO A 25 1.79 -9.66 -5.96
CA PRO A 25 1.59 -8.62 -6.97
C PRO A 25 0.25 -7.89 -6.86
N LEU A 26 -0.61 -8.27 -5.92
CA LEU A 26 -1.92 -7.63 -5.76
C LEU A 26 -1.78 -6.25 -5.12
N THR A 27 -2.44 -5.24 -5.71
CA THR A 27 -2.68 -3.94 -5.09
C THR A 27 -4.17 -3.82 -4.78
N LEU A 28 -4.51 -3.33 -3.58
CA LEU A 28 -5.90 -3.06 -3.18
C LEU A 28 -6.09 -1.54 -3.03
N VAL A 29 -7.16 -1.01 -3.61
CA VAL A 29 -7.60 0.38 -3.40
C VAL A 29 -8.69 0.37 -2.35
N LEU A 30 -8.45 1.05 -1.23
CA LEU A 30 -9.27 0.96 -0.02
C LEU A 30 -9.55 2.34 0.58
N PRO A 31 -10.66 2.53 1.30
CA PRO A 31 -10.90 3.76 2.06
C PRO A 31 -9.79 4.02 3.06
N GLN A 32 -9.32 5.27 3.14
CA GLN A 32 -8.33 5.68 4.12
C GLN A 32 -8.91 5.66 5.54
N ARG A 33 -8.08 5.32 6.53
CA ARG A 33 -8.43 5.61 7.93
C ARG A 33 -8.20 7.10 8.22
N PRO A 34 -9.13 7.77 8.92
CA PRO A 34 -8.90 9.11 9.44
C PRO A 34 -7.64 9.15 10.32
N GLY A 35 -6.79 10.16 10.13
CA GLY A 35 -5.58 10.33 10.94
C GLY A 35 -4.51 9.24 10.74
N ASN A 36 -4.50 8.55 9.60
CA ASN A 36 -3.52 7.48 9.31
C ASN A 36 -2.05 7.95 9.15
N GLY A 37 -1.81 9.27 9.18
CA GLY A 37 -0.47 9.86 9.04
C GLY A 37 0.09 9.84 7.62
N ILE A 38 -0.70 9.47 6.61
CA ILE A 38 -0.30 9.53 5.20
C ILE A 38 -0.52 10.95 4.68
N HIS A 39 0.51 11.51 4.04
CA HIS A 39 0.41 12.85 3.45
C HIS A 39 -0.51 12.85 2.21
N PRO A 40 -1.36 13.87 2.00
CA PRO A 40 -2.32 13.91 0.88
C PRO A 40 -1.71 13.77 -0.52
N LEU A 41 -0.43 14.15 -0.70
CA LEU A 41 0.29 13.97 -1.97
C LEU A 41 0.42 12.50 -2.40
N VAL A 42 0.36 11.54 -1.46
CA VAL A 42 0.39 10.11 -1.77
C VAL A 42 -0.91 9.65 -2.43
N THR A 43 -2.04 10.25 -2.06
CA THR A 43 -3.38 9.88 -2.56
C THR A 43 -3.94 10.88 -3.55
N ALA A 44 -3.18 11.90 -3.94
CA ALA A 44 -3.67 13.04 -4.72
C ALA A 44 -4.91 13.72 -4.08
N GLY A 45 -5.01 13.69 -2.75
CA GLY A 45 -6.13 14.25 -2.01
C GLY A 45 -7.40 13.38 -1.99
N LEU A 46 -7.36 12.16 -2.51
CA LEU A 46 -8.51 11.25 -2.54
C LEU A 46 -8.76 10.59 -1.18
N ASP A 47 -10.00 10.17 -0.93
CA ASP A 47 -10.43 9.42 0.27
C ASP A 47 -9.99 7.95 0.27
N THR A 48 -9.35 7.48 -0.80
CA THR A 48 -8.85 6.12 -0.96
C THR A 48 -7.34 6.06 -1.10
N ILE A 49 -6.77 4.90 -0.79
CA ILE A 49 -5.33 4.62 -0.90
C ILE A 49 -5.09 3.26 -1.53
N ALA A 50 -4.09 3.19 -2.41
CA ALA A 50 -3.60 1.95 -3.01
C ALA A 50 -2.50 1.33 -2.12
N LEU A 51 -2.71 0.11 -1.66
CA LEU A 51 -1.78 -0.63 -0.81
C LEU A 51 -1.36 -1.95 -1.46
N ARG A 52 -0.08 -2.31 -1.30
CA ARG A 52 0.49 -3.60 -1.71
C ARG A 52 1.46 -4.09 -0.65
N MET A 53 1.50 -5.39 -0.40
CA MET A 53 2.57 -6.04 0.36
C MET A 53 3.52 -6.76 -0.61
N PRO A 54 4.64 -6.13 -1.02
CA PRO A 54 5.55 -6.72 -1.98
C PRO A 54 6.27 -7.95 -1.40
N LYS A 55 6.50 -8.95 -2.24
CA LYS A 55 7.36 -10.11 -1.93
C LYS A 55 8.81 -9.80 -2.30
N GLY A 56 9.77 -10.37 -1.56
CA GLY A 56 11.20 -10.21 -1.84
C GLY A 56 11.80 -8.93 -1.26
N PHE A 57 12.78 -8.34 -1.97
CA PHE A 57 13.56 -7.20 -1.50
C PHE A 57 12.70 -6.03 -1.01
N GLY A 58 11.66 -5.64 -1.75
CA GLY A 58 10.78 -4.54 -1.34
C GLY A 58 10.12 -4.77 0.02
N GLY A 59 9.69 -6.00 0.31
CA GLY A 59 9.13 -6.36 1.62
C GLY A 59 10.17 -6.31 2.74
N GLN A 60 11.39 -6.77 2.47
CA GLN A 60 12.50 -6.73 3.43
C GLN A 60 12.93 -5.29 3.75
N LEU A 61 12.98 -4.43 2.74
CA LEU A 61 13.29 -3.01 2.90
C LEU A 61 12.26 -2.30 3.77
N ILE A 62 10.96 -2.50 3.50
CA ILE A 62 9.87 -1.92 4.31
C ILE A 62 9.93 -2.42 5.75
N ALA A 63 10.22 -3.71 5.96
CA ALA A 63 10.38 -4.29 7.29
C ALA A 63 11.53 -3.64 8.07
N ARG A 64 12.69 -3.42 7.43
CA ARG A 64 13.83 -2.71 8.05
C ARG A 64 13.54 -1.23 8.31
N LEU A 65 12.78 -0.59 7.43
CA LEU A 65 12.41 0.81 7.57
C LEU A 65 11.38 1.04 8.70
N GLY A 66 10.58 0.02 9.03
CA GLY A 66 9.57 0.10 10.10
C GLY A 66 8.37 1.00 9.79
N ARG A 67 8.25 1.52 8.57
CA ARG A 67 7.17 2.44 8.14
C ARG A 67 6.74 2.16 6.69
N PRO A 68 5.53 2.54 6.27
CA PRO A 68 5.10 2.36 4.88
C PRO A 68 5.99 3.16 3.92
N LEU A 69 6.10 2.67 2.68
CA LEU A 69 6.87 3.30 1.62
C LEU A 69 5.96 3.63 0.45
N ALA A 70 5.75 4.93 0.20
CA ALA A 70 5.13 5.39 -1.05
C ALA A 70 6.15 5.23 -2.18
N ALA A 71 5.81 4.43 -3.20
CA ALA A 71 6.72 4.09 -4.29
C ALA A 71 5.96 3.89 -5.61
N PRO A 72 6.01 4.86 -6.55
CA PRO A 72 5.61 4.64 -7.94
C PRO A 72 6.67 3.82 -8.69
N SER A 73 6.49 3.65 -10.00
CA SER A 73 7.53 3.07 -10.85
C SER A 73 8.79 3.95 -10.86
N ALA A 74 9.96 3.32 -10.92
CA ALA A 74 11.26 3.99 -10.82
C ALA A 74 11.76 4.50 -12.20
N ASN A 75 10.87 5.10 -12.99
CA ASN A 75 11.20 5.67 -14.30
C ASN A 75 10.75 7.13 -14.38
N SER A 76 11.36 7.89 -15.29
CA SER A 76 10.87 9.23 -15.60
C SER A 76 9.43 9.17 -16.10
N SER A 77 8.61 10.13 -15.67
CA SER A 77 7.21 10.25 -16.09
C SER A 77 7.10 10.24 -17.62
N GLY A 78 6.15 9.46 -18.13
CA GLY A 78 5.94 9.29 -19.57
C GLY A 78 6.87 8.28 -20.26
N ARG A 79 7.76 7.60 -19.51
CA ARG A 79 8.58 6.49 -20.04
C ARG A 79 8.02 5.12 -19.64
N ILE A 80 8.48 4.09 -20.34
CA ILE A 80 8.12 2.69 -20.09
C ILE A 80 8.78 2.18 -18.80
N SER A 81 8.01 1.43 -18.02
CA SER A 81 8.47 0.67 -16.84
C SER A 81 8.90 -0.74 -17.21
#